data_AF-K8PPY1-F1
#
_entry.id   AF-K8PPY1-F1
#
_cell.length_a   1.000
_cell.length_b   1.000
_cell.length_c   1.000
_cell.angle_alpha   90.00
_cell.angle_beta   90.00
_cell.angle_gamma   90.00
#
_symmetry.space_group_name_H-M   'P 1'
#
loop_
_entity.id
_entity.type
_entity.pdbx_description
1 polymer ?
#
loop_
_entity_poly.entity_id
_entity_poly.type
_entity_poly.pdbx_seq_one_letter_code
_entity_poly.pdbx_strand_id
1 'polypeptide(L)'
;MEKVEWDDVQRLVLSGYPKLPFSAYVFWHFVPSEVETARKWLRLLSGRLTRATGRGDQQAINLALTAHGLEHLRVSDGVLSSFSLEFLEGMAPKPTPEAQFPRRSNVLGDVGDSSPEFWEWGGWKENRDIDGVLLLYAADQTKLLSLIDAEISAMAGAAVPALRQNGEPLIIEGRVYDDRKEHFGFTDGISQPLIEGSPKANGKRTSDVDNNKKLTSDEKRILLVKPGEFVLGYRNERRTSISDVYPERADANTEPQDIRRNGTYLVFRQLEQDVLAFNEFVAKTAERIYGRADEPAQEKIASQLVGRTRQGHPLVPIDRPPDAAPRNDFLYYFEDRFGMACPIGAHIRRANPRDTVGPDADTALRLSKMHRIIRRGRPYGERVGVEKENTTGKQAARGMAFIALNADIAGQFEMIQHSWLNNTHFGGLYAGTDPFGHFSCAGDVVAIQDRPTNHHVDRPRPFVRVRGGAYFFLPGIEAVRALAR
;
A
#
# COMPACT_ATOMS: atom_id res chain seq x y z
N MET A 1 -14.82 24.73 6.49
CA MET A 1 -14.20 23.43 6.14
C MET A 1 -12.89 23.38 6.88
N GLU A 2 -12.67 22.34 7.69
CA GLU A 2 -11.41 22.19 8.43
C GLU A 2 -10.25 22.03 7.43
N LYS A 3 -9.16 22.78 7.64
CA LYS A 3 -8.04 22.84 6.70
C LYS A 3 -6.89 22.00 7.25
N VAL A 4 -6.37 21.10 6.44
CA VAL A 4 -5.23 20.26 6.83
C VAL A 4 -3.96 21.09 7.03
N GLU A 5 -3.28 20.84 8.14
CA GLU A 5 -2.02 21.45 8.55
C GLU A 5 -0.84 20.77 7.82
N TRP A 6 -0.77 20.93 6.50
CA TRP A 6 0.20 20.23 5.65
C TRP A 6 1.68 20.39 6.03
N ASP A 7 2.04 21.41 6.80
CA ASP A 7 3.42 21.59 7.28
C ASP A 7 3.80 20.58 8.37
N ASP A 8 2.81 20.10 9.13
CA ASP A 8 2.97 19.07 10.17
C ASP A 8 2.82 17.64 9.62
N VAL A 9 2.33 17.48 8.39
CA VAL A 9 2.17 16.16 7.76
C VAL A 9 3.48 15.74 7.09
N GLN A 10 3.91 14.49 7.25
CA GLN A 10 5.05 13.95 6.48
C GLN A 10 4.69 13.79 4.99
N ARG A 11 5.66 14.07 4.12
CA ARG A 11 5.42 14.24 2.68
C ARG A 11 4.95 13.00 1.94
N LEU A 12 5.21 11.80 2.49
CA LEU A 12 4.73 10.55 1.94
C LEU A 12 3.21 10.53 1.70
N VAL A 13 2.42 11.27 2.51
CA VAL A 13 0.97 11.42 2.31
C VAL A 13 0.66 12.06 0.96
N LEU A 14 1.36 13.13 0.59
CA LEU A 14 1.10 13.89 -0.65
C LEU A 14 1.89 13.42 -1.87
N SER A 15 3.01 12.72 -1.69
CA SER A 15 3.89 12.34 -2.80
C SER A 15 4.48 10.95 -2.63
N GLY A 16 4.57 10.21 -3.75
CA GLY A 16 5.36 8.98 -3.86
C GLY A 16 6.82 9.22 -4.30
N TYR A 17 7.26 10.47 -4.27
CA TYR A 17 8.61 10.91 -4.67
C TYR A 17 9.03 10.43 -6.08
N PRO A 18 8.27 10.80 -7.15
CA PRO A 18 8.57 10.34 -8.51
C PRO A 18 9.94 10.78 -9.04
N LYS A 19 10.58 11.80 -8.43
CA LYS A 19 11.92 12.28 -8.76
C LYS A 19 13.05 11.68 -7.91
N LEU A 20 12.71 10.84 -6.93
CA LEU A 20 13.66 10.13 -6.09
C LEU A 20 13.48 8.63 -6.34
N PRO A 21 14.00 8.09 -7.46
CA PRO A 21 13.65 6.74 -7.91
C PRO A 21 14.22 5.63 -7.03
N PHE A 22 15.17 5.91 -6.14
CA PHE A 22 15.76 4.93 -5.23
C PHE A 22 15.16 5.08 -3.82
N SER A 23 14.97 3.97 -3.12
CA SER A 23 14.42 3.95 -1.77
C SER A 23 14.98 2.81 -0.93
N ALA A 24 15.01 3.01 0.38
CA ALA A 24 15.37 1.99 1.35
C ALA A 24 14.43 2.03 2.54
N TYR A 25 14.07 0.86 3.04
CA TYR A 25 13.23 0.69 4.22
C TYR A 25 14.07 0.05 5.33
N VAL A 26 14.45 0.87 6.30
CA VAL A 26 15.28 0.46 7.43
C VAL A 26 14.35 0.17 8.61
N PHE A 27 14.10 -1.11 8.87
CA PHE A 27 13.36 -1.56 10.06
C PHE A 27 14.31 -1.62 11.24
N TRP A 28 13.86 -1.11 12.39
CA TRP A 28 14.71 -0.97 13.56
C TRP A 28 13.92 -1.23 14.84
N HIS A 29 14.67 -1.54 15.90
CA HIS A 29 14.16 -1.63 17.25
C HIS A 29 15.01 -0.76 18.17
N PHE A 30 14.40 -0.19 19.18
CA PHE A 30 15.09 0.58 20.19
C PHE A 30 16.02 -0.33 21.00
N VAL A 31 17.09 0.27 21.53
CA VAL A 31 17.93 -0.42 22.51
C VAL A 31 17.15 -0.48 23.83
N PRO A 32 16.93 -1.68 24.42
CA PRO A 32 16.21 -1.80 25.68
C PRO A 32 16.81 -0.91 26.78
N SER A 33 15.96 -0.28 27.58
CA SER A 33 16.31 0.63 28.69
C SER A 33 16.90 2.00 28.30
N GLU A 34 17.09 2.29 27.01
CA GLU A 34 17.70 3.54 26.51
C GLU A 34 16.68 4.58 26.02
N VAL A 35 15.54 4.70 26.73
CA VAL A 35 14.40 5.54 26.30
C VAL A 35 14.78 7.02 26.14
N GLU A 36 15.63 7.56 27.01
CA GLU A 36 16.07 8.96 26.90
C GLU A 36 16.98 9.19 25.69
N THR A 37 17.83 8.21 25.36
CA THR A 37 18.67 8.21 24.16
C THR A 37 17.78 8.13 22.90
N ALA A 38 16.75 7.28 22.93
CA ALA A 38 15.73 7.18 21.88
C ALA A 38 14.97 8.52 21.68
N ARG A 39 14.51 9.15 22.75
CA ARG A 39 13.84 10.46 22.70
C ARG A 39 14.76 11.54 22.12
N LYS A 40 16.04 11.56 22.53
CA LYS A 40 17.04 12.49 21.97
C LYS A 40 17.22 12.28 20.46
N TRP A 41 17.32 11.03 20.01
CA TRP A 41 17.42 10.70 18.58
C TRP A 41 16.16 11.15 17.81
N LEU A 42 14.96 10.84 18.29
CA LEU A 42 13.70 11.28 17.67
C LEU A 42 13.59 12.80 17.58
N ARG A 43 14.06 13.52 18.61
CA ARG A 43 14.10 14.99 18.59
C ARG A 43 14.95 15.51 17.43
N LEU A 44 16.14 14.95 17.24
CA LEU A 44 17.04 15.31 16.13
C LEU A 44 16.45 14.89 14.78
N LEU A 45 15.86 13.69 14.69
CA LEU A 45 15.23 13.17 13.49
C LEU A 45 14.04 14.05 13.05
N SER A 46 13.24 14.57 13.98
CA SER A 46 12.10 15.45 13.68
C SER A 46 12.49 16.71 12.88
N GLY A 47 13.74 17.17 13.02
CA GLY A 47 14.28 18.28 12.22
C GLY A 47 14.60 17.91 10.77
N ARG A 48 14.85 16.62 10.49
CA ARG A 48 15.23 16.08 9.17
C ARG A 48 14.07 15.44 8.41
N LEU A 49 12.98 15.11 9.09
CA LEU A 49 11.78 14.54 8.45
C LEU A 49 11.25 15.47 7.35
N THR A 50 10.89 14.87 6.22
CA THR A 50 10.44 15.63 5.05
C THR A 50 8.97 16.02 5.19
N ARG A 51 8.72 17.31 5.42
CA ARG A 51 7.37 17.90 5.49
C ARG A 51 6.65 17.88 4.15
N ALA A 52 5.32 17.76 4.15
CA ALA A 52 4.52 17.70 2.92
C ALA A 52 4.59 18.99 2.08
N THR A 53 4.93 20.11 2.70
CA THR A 53 5.21 21.42 2.08
C THR A 53 6.63 21.55 1.51
N GLY A 54 7.55 20.65 1.89
CA GLY A 54 8.96 20.67 1.47
C GLY A 54 9.16 20.53 -0.04
N ARG A 55 10.21 21.15 -0.59
CA ARG A 55 10.50 21.20 -2.03
C ARG A 55 12.00 21.09 -2.30
N GLY A 56 12.34 20.53 -3.47
CA GLY A 56 13.68 20.64 -4.05
C GLY A 56 14.71 19.62 -3.55
N ASP A 57 14.31 18.70 -2.70
CA ASP A 57 15.26 17.79 -2.05
C ASP A 57 15.75 16.68 -2.99
N GLN A 58 17.04 16.38 -2.93
CA GLN A 58 17.68 15.22 -3.57
C GLN A 58 17.44 13.92 -2.79
N GLN A 59 16.78 14.02 -1.64
CA GLN A 59 16.47 12.93 -0.74
C GLN A 59 15.22 13.23 0.09
N ALA A 60 14.60 12.21 0.67
CA ALA A 60 13.52 12.38 1.63
C ALA A 60 13.59 11.32 2.72
N ILE A 61 13.14 11.69 3.93
CA ILE A 61 13.12 10.84 5.12
C ILE A 61 11.72 10.91 5.71
N ASN A 62 11.12 9.74 5.93
CA ASN A 62 9.89 9.58 6.70
C ASN A 62 10.10 8.56 7.82
N LEU A 63 9.32 8.68 8.87
CA LEU A 63 9.34 7.82 10.05
C LEU A 63 7.94 7.26 10.28
N ALA A 64 7.85 5.97 10.54
CA ALA A 64 6.64 5.35 11.08
C ALA A 64 7.00 4.40 12.24
N LEU A 65 6.12 4.30 13.24
CA LEU A 65 6.31 3.58 14.49
C LEU A 65 5.24 2.50 14.64
N THR A 66 5.57 1.34 15.19
CA THR A 66 4.57 0.33 15.57
C THR A 66 3.95 0.67 16.93
N ALA A 67 2.90 -0.05 17.34
CA ALA A 67 2.35 0.08 18.69
C ALA A 67 3.42 -0.23 19.76
N HIS A 68 4.22 -1.29 19.55
CA HIS A 68 5.34 -1.64 20.41
C HIS A 68 6.40 -0.52 20.49
N GLY A 69 6.68 0.17 19.37
CA GLY A 69 7.56 1.34 19.38
C GLY A 69 7.01 2.51 20.21
N LEU A 70 5.69 2.71 20.23
CA LEU A 70 5.06 3.72 21.09
C LEU A 70 5.09 3.31 22.58
N GLU A 71 4.89 2.03 22.88
CA GLU A 71 5.05 1.47 24.23
C GLU A 71 6.47 1.67 24.75
N HIS A 72 7.50 1.42 23.92
CA HIS A 72 8.89 1.67 24.28
C HIS A 72 9.15 3.13 24.67
N LEU A 73 8.51 4.08 23.99
CA LEU A 73 8.61 5.52 24.28
C LEU A 73 7.80 5.95 25.52
N ARG A 74 7.17 4.99 26.22
CA ARG A 74 6.34 5.17 27.41
C ARG A 74 5.09 6.01 27.15
N VAL A 75 4.50 5.86 25.96
CA VAL A 75 3.15 6.39 25.69
C VAL A 75 2.17 5.68 26.61
N SER A 76 1.36 6.44 27.36
CA SER A 76 0.42 5.86 28.33
C SER A 76 -0.67 5.00 27.66
N ASP A 77 -1.16 3.99 28.38
CA ASP A 77 -2.25 3.10 27.92
C ASP A 77 -3.52 3.86 27.50
N GLY A 78 -3.83 4.98 28.16
CA GLY A 78 -4.96 5.85 27.79
C GLY A 78 -4.82 6.45 26.39
N VAL A 79 -3.59 6.82 26.00
CA VAL A 79 -3.30 7.30 24.64
C VAL A 79 -3.23 6.14 23.66
N LEU A 80 -2.62 5.01 24.03
CA LEU A 80 -2.54 3.82 23.15
C LEU A 80 -3.93 3.27 22.82
N SER A 81 -4.81 3.12 23.81
CA SER A 81 -6.20 2.65 23.62
C SER A 81 -7.07 3.54 22.74
N SER A 82 -6.57 4.74 22.40
CA SER A 82 -7.21 5.65 21.46
C SER A 82 -6.89 5.34 19.99
N PHE A 83 -5.86 4.53 19.70
CA PHE A 83 -5.57 4.04 18.34
C PHE A 83 -6.52 2.91 17.92
N SER A 84 -6.49 2.55 16.64
CA SER A 84 -7.31 1.45 16.14
C SER A 84 -6.84 0.11 16.70
N LEU A 85 -7.78 -0.80 16.95
CA LEU A 85 -7.49 -2.13 17.47
C LEU A 85 -6.50 -2.87 16.56
N GLU A 86 -6.62 -2.69 15.24
CA GLU A 86 -5.75 -3.33 14.25
C GLU A 86 -4.30 -2.88 14.39
N PHE A 87 -4.07 -1.59 14.62
CA PHE A 87 -2.73 -1.07 14.84
C PHE A 87 -2.13 -1.61 16.14
N LEU A 88 -2.91 -1.64 17.23
CA LEU A 88 -2.47 -2.13 18.52
C LEU A 88 -2.14 -3.62 18.51
N GLU A 89 -2.98 -4.44 17.88
CA GLU A 89 -2.75 -5.88 17.76
C GLU A 89 -1.63 -6.23 16.75
N GLY A 90 -1.29 -5.30 15.84
CA GLY A 90 -0.30 -5.51 14.79
C GLY A 90 -0.76 -6.43 13.65
N MET A 91 0.01 -6.55 12.57
CA MET A 91 -0.44 -7.28 11.36
C MET A 91 -0.49 -8.80 11.54
N ALA A 92 0.44 -9.37 12.31
CA ALA A 92 0.55 -10.81 12.54
C ALA A 92 0.60 -11.12 14.05
N PRO A 93 -0.51 -10.93 14.78
CA PRO A 93 -0.58 -11.29 16.20
C PRO A 93 -0.15 -12.75 16.41
N LYS A 94 0.48 -13.05 17.55
CA LYS A 94 0.98 -14.41 17.83
C LYS A 94 -0.21 -15.37 17.98
N PRO A 95 -0.08 -16.64 17.54
CA PRO A 95 -0.98 -17.70 17.96
C PRO A 95 -0.98 -17.82 19.49
N THR A 96 -2.15 -17.98 20.09
CA THR A 96 -2.30 -18.33 21.52
C THR A 96 -2.82 -19.77 21.64
N PRO A 97 -2.73 -20.41 22.83
CA PRO A 97 -3.35 -21.71 23.05
C PRO A 97 -4.85 -21.75 22.69
N GLU A 98 -5.56 -20.64 22.87
CA GLU A 98 -7.00 -20.49 22.56
C GLU A 98 -7.27 -20.12 21.09
N ALA A 99 -6.28 -19.53 20.40
CA ALA A 99 -6.40 -19.07 19.02
C ALA A 99 -5.15 -19.44 18.21
N GLN A 100 -5.06 -20.71 17.82
CA GLN A 100 -3.96 -21.25 17.01
C GLN A 100 -3.83 -20.56 15.64
N PHE A 101 -4.94 -20.05 15.08
CA PHE A 101 -4.98 -19.23 13.88
C PHE A 101 -5.49 -17.83 14.22
N PRO A 102 -4.59 -16.85 14.42
CA PRO A 102 -4.99 -15.50 14.77
C PRO A 102 -5.98 -14.91 13.76
N ARG A 103 -7.01 -14.22 14.25
CA ARG A 103 -8.08 -13.64 13.43
C ARG A 103 -7.54 -12.85 12.24
N ARG A 104 -6.48 -12.06 12.44
CA ARG A 104 -5.94 -11.19 11.38
C ARG A 104 -5.29 -11.94 10.22
N SER A 105 -4.66 -13.09 10.47
CA SER A 105 -4.16 -13.95 9.39
C SER A 105 -5.30 -14.43 8.49
N ASN A 106 -6.45 -14.77 9.06
CA ASN A 106 -7.65 -15.14 8.29
C ASN A 106 -8.26 -13.94 7.55
N VAL A 107 -8.33 -12.77 8.19
CA VAL A 107 -8.84 -11.54 7.56
C VAL A 107 -8.01 -11.19 6.32
N LEU A 108 -6.68 -11.22 6.44
CA LEU A 108 -5.77 -10.86 5.36
C LEU A 108 -5.61 -11.96 4.31
N GLY A 109 -5.93 -13.22 4.65
CA GLY A 109 -5.66 -14.38 3.80
C GLY A 109 -4.21 -14.86 3.86
N ASP A 110 -3.50 -14.48 4.94
CA ASP A 110 -2.11 -14.86 5.22
C ASP A 110 -2.05 -16.31 5.72
N VAL A 111 -2.27 -17.25 4.80
CA VAL A 111 -2.32 -18.70 5.04
C VAL A 111 -1.39 -19.44 4.07
N GLY A 112 -1.17 -20.74 4.32
CA GLY A 112 -0.30 -21.57 3.49
C GLY A 112 1.11 -20.97 3.39
N ASP A 113 1.65 -20.86 2.18
CA ASP A 113 3.00 -20.30 1.97
C ASP A 113 3.14 -18.81 2.32
N SER A 114 2.02 -18.08 2.46
CA SER A 114 2.01 -16.68 2.91
C SER A 114 1.73 -16.54 4.41
N SER A 115 1.63 -17.65 5.14
CA SER A 115 1.47 -17.65 6.59
C SER A 115 2.57 -16.84 7.29
N PRO A 116 2.27 -16.08 8.36
CA PRO A 116 3.30 -15.38 9.13
C PRO A 116 4.36 -16.30 9.76
N GLU A 117 4.12 -17.60 9.81
CA GLU A 117 5.14 -18.60 10.13
C GLU A 117 6.34 -18.55 9.17
N PHE A 118 6.12 -18.22 7.90
CA PHE A 118 7.13 -18.21 6.85
C PHE A 118 7.66 -16.83 6.48
N TRP A 119 7.20 -15.78 7.17
CA TRP A 119 7.71 -14.44 6.93
C TRP A 119 9.18 -14.31 7.37
N GLU A 120 9.92 -13.53 6.60
CA GLU A 120 11.30 -13.09 6.85
C GLU A 120 11.36 -12.06 7.98
N TRP A 121 10.29 -11.25 8.15
CA TRP A 121 10.18 -10.28 9.23
C TRP A 121 8.72 -9.98 9.59
N GLY A 122 8.49 -9.48 10.81
CA GLY A 122 7.16 -9.13 11.32
C GLY A 122 6.21 -10.33 11.55
N GLY A 123 6.66 -11.55 11.26
CA GLY A 123 5.87 -12.78 11.42
C GLY A 123 6.04 -13.47 12.77
N TRP A 124 5.89 -14.80 12.80
CA TRP A 124 5.88 -15.57 14.05
C TRP A 124 7.25 -16.11 14.51
N LYS A 125 8.30 -15.97 13.69
CA LYS A 125 9.66 -16.39 14.08
C LYS A 125 10.28 -15.42 15.11
N GLU A 126 11.41 -15.81 15.71
CA GLU A 126 12.17 -14.98 16.64
C GLU A 126 12.78 -13.76 15.90
N ASN A 127 12.96 -12.62 16.60
CA ASN A 127 13.27 -11.25 16.08
C ASN A 127 12.08 -10.49 15.46
N ARG A 128 10.99 -10.35 16.21
CA ARG A 128 9.74 -9.66 15.77
C ARG A 128 9.68 -8.18 16.08
N ASP A 129 10.44 -7.73 17.07
CA ASP A 129 10.16 -6.47 17.73
C ASP A 129 10.67 -5.35 16.85
N ILE A 130 9.85 -4.95 15.89
CA ILE A 130 10.10 -3.79 15.05
C ILE A 130 9.38 -2.65 15.73
N ASP A 131 10.14 -1.67 16.21
CA ASP A 131 9.60 -0.47 16.82
C ASP A 131 9.26 0.59 15.78
N GLY A 132 9.94 0.56 14.65
CA GLY A 132 9.62 1.44 13.55
C GLY A 132 10.37 1.15 12.26
N VAL A 133 10.10 2.02 11.29
CA VAL A 133 10.70 2.01 9.97
C VAL A 133 11.08 3.43 9.57
N LEU A 134 12.31 3.59 9.07
CA LEU A 134 12.70 4.76 8.29
C LEU A 134 12.46 4.46 6.81
N LEU A 135 11.70 5.34 6.15
CA LEU A 135 11.50 5.30 4.70
C LEU A 135 12.38 6.37 4.06
N LEU A 136 13.47 5.91 3.46
CA LEU A 136 14.50 6.73 2.85
C LEU A 136 14.30 6.74 1.34
N TYR A 137 14.40 7.92 0.73
CA TYR A 137 14.29 8.09 -0.72
C TYR A 137 15.45 8.95 -1.22
N ALA A 138 16.00 8.64 -2.39
CA ALA A 138 17.11 9.39 -2.97
C ALA A 138 17.04 9.47 -4.51
N ALA A 139 17.70 10.49 -5.05
CA ALA A 139 17.78 10.73 -6.50
C ALA A 139 18.62 9.68 -7.25
N ASP A 140 19.61 9.08 -6.57
CA ASP A 140 20.53 8.08 -7.12
C ASP A 140 20.98 7.09 -6.04
N GLN A 141 21.55 5.96 -6.46
CA GLN A 141 21.98 4.88 -5.56
C GLN A 141 23.08 5.32 -4.59
N THR A 142 24.04 6.13 -5.03
CA THR A 142 25.14 6.61 -4.17
C THR A 142 24.59 7.45 -3.03
N LYS A 143 23.69 8.39 -3.32
CA LYS A 143 23.00 9.19 -2.30
C LYS A 143 22.15 8.33 -1.37
N LEU A 144 21.50 7.28 -1.89
CA LEU A 144 20.73 6.36 -1.05
C LEU A 144 21.64 5.67 -0.03
N LEU A 145 22.76 5.11 -0.46
CA LEU A 145 23.72 4.43 0.42
C LEU A 145 24.28 5.39 1.48
N SER A 146 24.70 6.60 1.07
CA SER A 146 25.15 7.62 2.03
C SER A 146 24.07 8.02 3.04
N LEU A 147 22.81 8.07 2.62
CA LEU A 147 21.68 8.38 3.50
C LEU A 147 21.40 7.23 4.48
N ILE A 148 21.48 5.99 4.02
CA ILE A 148 21.37 4.80 4.88
C ILE A 148 22.45 4.85 5.96
N ASP A 149 23.72 5.01 5.57
CA ASP A 149 24.86 5.04 6.50
C ASP A 149 24.73 6.17 7.52
N ALA A 150 24.31 7.36 7.07
CA ALA A 150 24.10 8.52 7.92
C ALA A 150 22.99 8.28 8.95
N GLU A 151 21.86 7.68 8.56
CA GLU A 151 20.74 7.45 9.48
C GLU A 151 20.98 6.26 10.42
N ILE A 152 21.68 5.21 9.97
CA ILE A 152 22.15 4.13 10.86
C ILE A 152 23.14 4.68 11.89
N SER A 153 24.07 5.53 11.47
CA SER A 153 25.01 6.19 12.39
C SER A 153 24.28 7.12 13.36
N ALA A 154 23.26 7.85 12.89
CA ALA A 154 22.50 8.78 13.71
C ALA A 154 21.63 8.09 14.78
N MET A 155 21.17 6.86 14.53
CA MET A 155 20.39 6.08 15.50
C MET A 155 21.26 5.28 16.48
N ALA A 156 22.58 5.20 16.28
CA ALA A 156 23.47 4.41 17.11
C ALA A 156 23.33 4.75 18.60
N GLY A 157 23.18 3.71 19.44
CA GLY A 157 22.92 3.82 20.88
C GLY A 157 21.46 4.06 21.27
N ALA A 158 20.64 4.62 20.38
CA ALA A 158 19.19 4.76 20.56
C ALA A 158 18.42 3.55 20.03
N ALA A 159 18.80 3.09 18.84
CA ALA A 159 18.16 2.00 18.12
C ALA A 159 19.19 1.22 17.30
N VAL A 160 18.81 0.02 16.86
CA VAL A 160 19.60 -0.80 15.96
C VAL A 160 18.72 -1.37 14.85
N PRO A 161 19.27 -1.63 13.65
CA PRO A 161 18.54 -2.34 12.61
C PRO A 161 18.01 -3.69 13.11
N ALA A 162 16.71 -3.91 12.96
CA ALA A 162 16.01 -5.05 13.54
C ALA A 162 16.21 -6.33 12.73
N LEU A 163 16.41 -6.18 11.42
CA LEU A 163 16.59 -7.31 10.52
C LEU A 163 18.07 -7.50 10.28
N ARG A 164 18.53 -8.75 10.36
CA ARG A 164 19.89 -9.12 10.01
C ARG A 164 19.92 -10.33 9.11
N GLN A 165 20.76 -10.27 8.08
CA GLN A 165 21.05 -11.39 7.22
C GLN A 165 22.58 -11.59 7.20
N ASN A 166 23.04 -12.77 7.60
CA ASN A 166 24.47 -13.10 7.71
C ASN A 166 25.27 -12.14 8.61
N GLY A 167 24.64 -11.58 9.65
CA GLY A 167 25.27 -10.65 10.61
C GLY A 167 25.12 -9.17 10.26
N GLU A 168 24.81 -8.85 9.00
CA GLU A 168 24.63 -7.48 8.48
C GLU A 168 23.17 -7.03 8.55
N PRO A 169 22.89 -5.71 8.71
CA PRO A 169 21.55 -5.16 8.60
C PRO A 169 20.86 -5.54 7.28
N LEU A 170 19.70 -6.18 7.36
CA LEU A 170 18.86 -6.44 6.20
C LEU A 170 17.98 -5.21 5.93
N ILE A 171 18.25 -4.56 4.80
CA ILE A 171 17.53 -3.38 4.33
C ILE A 171 16.77 -3.75 3.06
N ILE A 172 15.48 -3.43 3.01
CA ILE A 172 14.70 -3.64 1.80
C ILE A 172 14.92 -2.42 0.90
N GLU A 173 15.69 -2.61 -0.17
CA GLU A 173 15.86 -1.61 -1.22
C GLU A 173 14.77 -1.71 -2.28
N GLY A 174 14.12 -0.58 -2.55
CA GLY A 174 13.10 -0.46 -3.59
C GLY A 174 13.52 0.56 -4.65
N ARG A 175 12.96 0.43 -5.86
CA ARG A 175 13.20 1.40 -6.93
C ARG A 175 12.00 1.62 -7.84
N VAL A 176 11.93 2.81 -8.42
CA VAL A 176 11.09 3.09 -9.59
C VAL A 176 11.98 2.86 -10.82
N TYR A 177 11.63 1.88 -11.66
CA TYR A 177 12.32 1.65 -12.93
C TYR A 177 11.94 2.71 -13.95
N ASP A 178 12.80 2.88 -14.97
CA ASP A 178 12.61 3.88 -16.03
C ASP A 178 11.30 3.66 -16.81
N ASP A 179 10.89 2.40 -16.98
CA ASP A 179 9.64 2.02 -17.62
C ASP A 179 8.39 2.18 -16.73
N ARG A 180 8.59 2.51 -15.44
CA ARG A 180 7.55 2.65 -14.40
C ARG A 180 6.64 1.42 -14.23
N LYS A 181 7.11 0.24 -14.60
CA LYS A 181 6.35 -1.00 -14.48
C LYS A 181 6.67 -1.76 -13.20
N GLU A 182 5.74 -2.54 -12.69
CA GLU A 182 6.01 -3.57 -11.68
C GLU A 182 6.50 -4.88 -12.34
N HIS A 183 6.82 -5.92 -11.57
CA HIS A 183 7.53 -7.11 -12.08
C HIS A 183 6.73 -8.01 -13.04
N PHE A 184 5.39 -7.96 -13.02
CA PHE A 184 4.55 -8.60 -14.03
C PHE A 184 4.45 -7.79 -15.34
N GLY A 185 5.07 -6.60 -15.39
CA GLY A 185 5.22 -5.77 -16.58
C GLY A 185 4.14 -4.68 -16.74
N PHE A 186 3.35 -4.40 -15.71
CA PHE A 186 2.27 -3.41 -15.75
C PHE A 186 2.69 -2.06 -15.16
N THR A 187 2.25 -0.98 -15.81
CA THR A 187 2.43 0.37 -15.28
C THR A 187 1.63 0.52 -13.98
N ASP A 188 2.30 0.88 -12.88
CA ASP A 188 1.66 1.09 -11.57
C ASP A 188 1.62 2.58 -11.17
N GLY A 189 0.91 2.91 -10.09
CA GLY A 189 0.81 4.26 -9.53
C GLY A 189 -0.21 5.16 -10.22
N ILE A 190 -0.97 4.65 -11.20
CA ILE A 190 -1.90 5.43 -12.03
C ILE A 190 -3.09 5.96 -11.21
N SER A 191 -3.79 5.06 -10.49
CA SER A 191 -5.04 5.39 -9.80
C SER A 191 -4.81 5.63 -8.32
N GLN A 192 -4.66 6.90 -7.95
CA GLN A 192 -4.55 7.37 -6.56
C GLN A 192 -5.72 8.32 -6.24
N PRO A 193 -6.26 8.32 -5.00
CA PRO A 193 -7.22 9.34 -4.61
C PRO A 193 -6.52 10.71 -4.52
N LEU A 194 -7.29 11.77 -4.78
CA LEU A 194 -6.88 13.14 -4.54
C LEU A 194 -7.51 13.60 -3.22
N ILE A 195 -6.68 14.06 -2.29
CA ILE A 195 -7.16 14.54 -1.00
C ILE A 195 -7.74 15.95 -1.19
N GLU A 196 -8.99 16.16 -0.78
CA GLU A 196 -9.62 17.47 -0.76
C GLU A 196 -8.80 18.48 0.08
N GLY A 197 -8.62 19.68 -0.45
CA GLY A 197 -7.79 20.70 0.19
C GLY A 197 -6.28 20.53 0.00
N SER A 198 -5.81 19.45 -0.61
CA SER A 198 -4.38 19.29 -0.96
C SER A 198 -3.93 20.27 -2.06
N PRO A 199 -2.62 20.58 -2.16
CA PRO A 199 -2.08 21.41 -3.24
C PRO A 199 -2.46 20.91 -4.64
N LYS A 200 -2.40 19.59 -4.86
CA LYS A 200 -2.73 18.95 -6.14
C LYS A 200 -4.21 19.10 -6.49
N ALA A 201 -5.11 18.89 -5.52
CA ALA A 201 -6.56 19.08 -5.73
C ALA A 201 -6.94 20.53 -6.06
N ASN A 202 -6.18 21.50 -5.55
CA ASN A 202 -6.41 22.93 -5.80
C ASN A 202 -5.74 23.45 -7.08
N GLY A 203 -5.17 22.59 -7.91
CA GLY A 203 -4.48 22.99 -9.15
C GLY A 203 -3.22 23.83 -8.92
N LYS A 204 -2.66 23.82 -7.70
CA LYS A 204 -1.39 24.48 -7.42
C LYS A 204 -0.24 23.57 -7.86
N ARG A 205 0.76 24.16 -8.52
CA ARG A 205 2.01 23.50 -8.97
C ARG A 205 2.50 22.47 -7.94
N THR A 206 2.30 21.19 -8.22
CA THR A 206 3.16 20.12 -7.71
C THR A 206 4.27 19.91 -8.74
N SER A 207 5.47 19.53 -8.32
CA SER A 207 6.63 19.29 -9.18
C SER A 207 6.47 18.13 -10.18
N ASP A 208 5.28 17.55 -10.24
CA ASP A 208 4.92 16.34 -10.96
C ASP A 208 4.07 16.76 -12.17
N VAL A 209 4.25 16.07 -13.29
CA VAL A 209 3.89 16.43 -14.67
C VAL A 209 2.38 16.47 -14.94
N ASP A 210 1.60 17.18 -14.11
CA ASP A 210 0.19 17.47 -14.36
C ASP A 210 0.04 18.96 -14.71
N ASN A 211 -0.13 19.23 -16.00
CA ASN A 211 -0.26 20.53 -16.64
C ASN A 211 -1.45 21.34 -16.11
N ASN A 212 -1.36 21.97 -14.93
CA ASN A 212 -2.26 23.04 -14.45
C ASN A 212 -3.78 22.77 -14.66
N LYS A 213 -4.18 21.51 -14.82
CA LYS A 213 -5.50 21.13 -15.33
C LYS A 213 -6.45 21.21 -14.16
N LYS A 214 -7.45 22.10 -14.28
CA LYS A 214 -8.59 22.05 -13.36
C LYS A 214 -9.31 20.74 -13.59
N LEU A 215 -9.50 19.96 -12.52
CA LEU A 215 -10.28 18.73 -12.58
C LEU A 215 -11.70 19.04 -13.08
N THR A 216 -12.19 18.23 -14.02
CA THR A 216 -13.59 18.24 -14.46
C THR A 216 -14.52 17.86 -13.30
N SER A 217 -15.83 18.09 -13.47
CA SER A 217 -16.82 17.67 -12.47
C SER A 217 -16.79 16.15 -12.24
N ASP A 218 -16.59 15.36 -13.30
CA ASP A 218 -16.50 13.90 -13.22
C ASP A 218 -15.21 13.44 -12.55
N GLU A 219 -14.06 14.05 -12.89
CA GLU A 219 -12.79 13.77 -12.23
C GLU A 219 -12.88 14.08 -10.73
N LYS A 220 -13.51 15.18 -10.34
CA LYS A 220 -13.76 15.48 -8.92
C LYS A 220 -14.68 14.44 -8.28
N ARG A 221 -15.76 14.06 -8.96
CA ARG A 221 -16.72 13.06 -8.47
C ARG A 221 -16.02 11.73 -8.19
N ILE A 222 -15.06 11.32 -9.02
CA ILE A 222 -14.40 10.01 -8.93
C ILE A 222 -13.13 10.04 -8.06
N LEU A 223 -12.32 11.08 -8.16
CA LEU A 223 -10.97 11.11 -7.58
C LEU A 223 -10.89 11.84 -6.25
N LEU A 224 -11.73 12.85 -6.02
CA LEU A 224 -11.65 13.68 -4.82
C LEU A 224 -12.27 12.97 -3.62
N VAL A 225 -11.51 12.87 -2.55
CA VAL A 225 -11.88 12.20 -1.30
C VAL A 225 -11.49 13.10 -0.12
N LYS A 226 -12.30 13.12 0.92
CA LYS A 226 -12.05 13.93 2.11
C LYS A 226 -10.77 13.51 2.85
N PRO A 227 -10.08 14.47 3.50
CA PRO A 227 -8.81 14.21 4.17
C PRO A 227 -8.91 13.18 5.30
N GLY A 228 -10.04 13.11 6.01
CA GLY A 228 -10.22 12.16 7.12
C GLY A 228 -10.22 10.68 6.72
N GLU A 229 -10.23 10.36 5.42
CA GLU A 229 -9.97 8.98 4.95
C GLU A 229 -8.47 8.62 4.98
N PHE A 230 -7.57 9.60 5.11
CA PHE A 230 -6.12 9.38 5.02
C PHE A 230 -5.30 10.09 6.08
N VAL A 231 -5.86 11.09 6.77
CA VAL A 231 -5.16 11.87 7.78
C VAL A 231 -6.03 11.91 9.03
N LEU A 232 -5.48 11.44 10.14
CA LEU A 232 -6.16 11.42 11.44
C LEU A 232 -6.34 12.84 11.98
N GLY A 233 -7.47 13.06 12.67
CA GLY A 233 -7.87 14.37 13.19
C GLY A 233 -8.69 15.21 12.21
N TYR A 234 -9.17 14.64 11.10
CA TYR A 234 -10.01 15.34 10.12
C TYR A 234 -11.28 14.54 9.80
N ARG A 235 -12.32 15.24 9.35
CA ARG A 235 -13.57 14.60 8.93
C ARG A 235 -13.42 13.75 7.66
N ASN A 236 -13.94 12.54 7.70
CA ASN A 236 -13.96 11.56 6.62
C ASN A 236 -15.24 11.71 5.74
N GLU A 237 -15.44 10.81 4.77
CA GLU A 237 -16.61 10.81 3.86
C GLU A 237 -17.94 10.71 4.62
N ARG A 238 -17.96 10.01 5.76
CA ARG A 238 -19.11 9.91 6.68
C ARG A 238 -19.37 11.18 7.50
N ARG A 239 -18.53 12.21 7.34
CA ARG A 239 -18.56 13.49 8.10
C ARG A 239 -18.26 13.31 9.58
N THR A 240 -17.62 12.21 9.95
CA THR A 240 -17.13 11.92 11.31
C THR A 240 -15.61 11.98 11.33
N SER A 241 -15.00 12.12 12.51
CA SER A 241 -13.59 11.78 12.69
C SER A 241 -13.52 10.34 13.17
N ILE A 242 -12.61 9.52 12.63
CA ILE A 242 -12.45 8.10 13.03
C ILE A 242 -12.02 8.00 14.50
N SER A 243 -11.29 9.01 14.96
CA SER A 243 -11.01 9.27 16.36
C SER A 243 -11.45 10.69 16.66
N ASP A 244 -12.33 10.90 17.64
CA ASP A 244 -12.63 12.25 18.11
C ASP A 244 -11.35 12.83 18.72
N VAL A 245 -10.57 13.51 17.88
CA VAL A 245 -9.45 14.34 18.29
C VAL A 245 -10.10 15.63 18.75
N TYR A 246 -10.48 15.70 20.01
CA TYR A 246 -11.08 16.91 20.57
C TYR A 246 -10.03 18.02 20.54
N PRO A 247 -10.26 19.14 19.83
CA PRO A 247 -9.52 20.36 20.08
C PRO A 247 -10.09 21.01 21.34
N GLU A 248 -10.04 20.32 22.49
CA GLU A 248 -10.35 21.01 23.73
C GLU A 248 -9.21 21.97 24.05
N ARG A 249 -9.62 23.20 24.36
CA ARG A 249 -8.77 24.37 24.55
C ARG A 249 -7.61 23.99 25.45
N ALA A 250 -6.40 24.01 24.89
CA ALA A 250 -5.18 23.98 25.67
C ALA A 250 -5.19 25.18 26.62
N ASP A 251 -5.52 24.93 27.90
CA ASP A 251 -4.77 25.60 28.95
C ASP A 251 -3.31 25.25 28.69
N ALA A 252 -2.49 26.28 28.48
CA ALA A 252 -1.13 26.18 27.95
C ALA A 252 -0.15 25.32 28.80
N ASN A 253 -0.62 24.70 29.89
CA ASN A 253 0.21 24.07 30.90
C ASN A 253 -0.10 22.60 31.25
N THR A 254 -1.16 21.93 30.74
CA THR A 254 -1.53 20.63 31.39
C THR A 254 -2.12 19.47 30.58
N GLU A 255 -2.34 19.50 29.27
CA GLU A 255 -2.62 18.25 28.53
C GLU A 255 -1.81 18.08 27.23
N PRO A 256 -1.31 16.86 26.93
CA PRO A 256 -0.44 16.60 25.78
C PRO A 256 -1.22 16.70 24.47
N GLN A 257 -0.60 17.36 23.48
CA GLN A 257 -1.03 17.35 22.08
C GLN A 257 -1.35 15.91 21.64
N ASP A 258 -2.56 15.69 21.08
CA ASP A 258 -2.94 14.36 20.57
C ASP A 258 -1.98 13.93 19.47
N ILE A 259 -1.15 12.93 19.78
CA ILE A 259 -0.08 12.43 18.91
C ILE A 259 -0.61 11.81 17.61
N ARG A 260 -1.91 11.52 17.50
CA ARG A 260 -2.55 10.99 16.30
C ARG A 260 -2.78 12.06 15.24
N ARG A 261 -2.99 13.31 15.65
CA ARG A 261 -3.32 14.43 14.74
C ARG A 261 -2.25 14.57 13.64
N ASN A 262 -2.69 14.81 12.41
CA ASN A 262 -1.82 14.94 11.23
C ASN A 262 -1.01 13.68 10.86
N GLY A 263 -1.21 12.58 11.57
CA GLY A 263 -0.65 11.29 11.22
C GLY A 263 -1.59 10.44 10.34
N THR A 264 -1.09 9.27 9.93
CA THR A 264 -1.84 8.24 9.18
C THR A 264 -1.36 6.87 9.63
N TYR A 265 -2.20 5.84 9.50
CA TYR A 265 -1.68 4.49 9.51
C TYR A 265 -0.95 4.19 8.20
N LEU A 266 0.10 3.40 8.31
CA LEU A 266 0.92 2.90 7.22
C LEU A 266 0.93 1.38 7.29
N VAL A 267 0.42 0.76 6.24
CA VAL A 267 0.49 -0.68 6.02
C VAL A 267 1.70 -0.96 5.16
N PHE A 268 2.62 -1.81 5.63
CA PHE A 268 3.74 -2.29 4.84
C PHE A 268 3.61 -3.79 4.62
N ARG A 269 3.74 -4.24 3.36
CA ARG A 269 3.82 -5.66 3.01
C ARG A 269 4.92 -5.91 1.99
N GLN A 270 5.83 -6.83 2.30
CA GLN A 270 6.79 -7.35 1.32
C GLN A 270 6.10 -8.48 0.54
N LEU A 271 5.75 -8.18 -0.70
CA LEU A 271 5.01 -9.08 -1.59
C LEU A 271 5.96 -9.60 -2.67
N GLU A 272 6.46 -10.82 -2.50
CA GLU A 272 7.28 -11.51 -3.49
C GLU A 272 6.43 -11.90 -4.71
N GLN A 273 6.96 -11.69 -5.92
CA GLN A 273 6.25 -11.92 -7.19
C GLN A 273 6.95 -13.02 -8.01
N ASP A 274 6.21 -14.09 -8.31
CA ASP A 274 6.64 -15.18 -9.20
C ASP A 274 6.23 -14.88 -10.64
N VAL A 275 7.07 -14.08 -11.30
CA VAL A 275 6.84 -13.57 -12.67
C VAL A 275 6.77 -14.70 -13.70
N LEU A 276 7.60 -15.74 -13.54
CA LEU A 276 7.64 -16.86 -14.48
C LEU A 276 6.34 -17.66 -14.43
N ALA A 277 5.87 -17.96 -13.22
CA ALA A 277 4.60 -18.67 -13.05
C ALA A 277 3.40 -17.87 -13.56
N PHE A 278 3.40 -16.55 -13.35
CA PHE A 278 2.38 -15.68 -13.91
C PHE A 278 2.37 -15.71 -15.44
N ASN A 279 3.54 -15.56 -16.07
CA ASN A 279 3.65 -15.58 -17.53
C ASN A 279 3.26 -16.95 -18.12
N GLU A 280 3.67 -18.05 -17.48
CA GLU A 280 3.26 -19.41 -17.88
C GLU A 280 1.74 -19.59 -17.79
N PHE A 281 1.12 -19.11 -16.71
CA PHE A 281 -0.33 -19.14 -16.54
C PHE A 281 -1.04 -18.33 -17.63
N VAL A 282 -0.54 -17.13 -17.94
CA VAL A 282 -1.07 -16.28 -19.02
C VAL A 282 -0.98 -16.99 -20.37
N ALA A 283 0.16 -17.57 -20.71
CA ALA A 283 0.36 -18.28 -21.97
C ALA A 283 -0.58 -19.49 -22.10
N LYS A 284 -0.68 -20.33 -21.06
CA LYS A 284 -1.60 -21.48 -21.03
C LYS A 284 -3.06 -21.06 -21.13
N THR A 285 -3.44 -19.96 -20.48
CA THR A 285 -4.79 -19.42 -20.53
C THR A 285 -5.12 -18.87 -21.91
N ALA A 286 -4.18 -18.18 -22.56
CA ALA A 286 -4.33 -17.67 -23.92
C ALA A 286 -4.53 -18.83 -24.91
N GLU A 287 -3.71 -19.88 -24.82
CA GLU A 287 -3.84 -21.08 -25.64
C GLU A 287 -5.22 -21.74 -25.44
N ARG A 288 -5.66 -21.90 -24.18
CA ARG A 288 -6.95 -22.52 -23.85
C ARG A 288 -8.15 -21.73 -24.40
N ILE A 289 -8.13 -20.40 -24.31
CA ILE A 289 -9.28 -19.55 -24.66
C ILE A 289 -9.28 -19.19 -26.15
N TYR A 290 -8.11 -18.92 -26.73
CA TYR A 290 -7.98 -18.40 -28.10
C TYR A 290 -7.39 -19.40 -29.10
N GLY A 291 -6.92 -20.58 -28.65
CA GLY A 291 -6.24 -21.56 -29.51
C GLY A 291 -4.87 -21.10 -30.00
N ARG A 292 -4.29 -20.08 -29.33
CA ARG A 292 -2.98 -19.51 -29.63
C ARG A 292 -2.41 -18.78 -28.41
N ALA A 293 -1.09 -18.80 -28.30
CA ALA A 293 -0.33 -18.08 -27.27
C ALA A 293 0.63 -17.02 -27.87
N ASP A 294 0.28 -16.40 -29.00
CA ASP A 294 1.03 -15.26 -29.54
C ASP A 294 0.94 -14.04 -28.60
N GLU A 295 1.87 -13.09 -28.74
CA GLU A 295 1.97 -11.92 -27.86
C GLU A 295 0.63 -11.14 -27.71
N PRO A 296 -0.16 -10.90 -28.78
CA PRO A 296 -1.47 -10.26 -28.64
C PRO A 296 -2.47 -11.04 -27.78
N ALA A 297 -2.49 -12.38 -27.89
CA ALA A 297 -3.38 -13.21 -27.09
C ALA A 297 -2.97 -13.20 -25.61
N GLN A 298 -1.67 -13.28 -25.34
CA GLN A 298 -1.13 -13.17 -23.98
C GLN A 298 -1.37 -11.79 -23.35
N GLU A 299 -1.15 -10.71 -24.10
CA GLU A 299 -1.44 -9.34 -23.62
C GLU A 299 -2.92 -9.18 -23.28
N LYS A 300 -3.82 -9.74 -24.08
CA LYS A 300 -5.27 -9.68 -23.80
C LYS A 300 -5.62 -10.38 -22.49
N ILE A 301 -5.14 -11.61 -22.27
CA ILE A 301 -5.35 -12.32 -21.00
C ILE A 301 -4.75 -11.54 -19.84
N ALA A 302 -3.47 -11.17 -19.92
CA ALA A 302 -2.78 -10.46 -18.85
C ALA A 302 -3.50 -9.15 -18.48
N SER A 303 -3.97 -8.42 -19.50
CA SER A 303 -4.74 -7.19 -19.31
C SER A 303 -6.09 -7.45 -18.64
N GLN A 304 -6.77 -8.54 -18.99
CA GLN A 304 -8.04 -8.95 -18.39
C GLN A 304 -7.87 -9.36 -16.92
N LEU A 305 -6.74 -9.96 -16.53
CA LEU A 305 -6.44 -10.27 -15.12
C LEU A 305 -6.23 -9.00 -14.28
N VAL A 306 -5.56 -7.98 -14.84
CA VAL A 306 -5.30 -6.71 -14.12
C VAL A 306 -6.48 -5.76 -14.19
N GLY A 307 -7.14 -5.70 -15.35
CA GLY A 307 -8.11 -4.66 -15.73
C GLY A 307 -7.48 -3.46 -16.46
N ARG A 308 -6.20 -3.54 -16.84
CA ARG A 308 -5.47 -2.56 -17.65
C ARG A 308 -4.44 -3.25 -18.55
N THR A 309 -4.11 -2.64 -19.67
CA THR A 309 -2.94 -3.06 -20.47
C THR A 309 -1.64 -2.82 -19.71
N ARG A 310 -0.54 -3.42 -20.17
CA ARG A 310 0.79 -3.19 -19.57
C ARG A 310 1.25 -1.73 -19.62
N GLN A 311 0.77 -0.95 -20.60
CA GLN A 311 0.97 0.50 -20.72
C GLN A 311 0.08 1.32 -19.78
N GLY A 312 -0.83 0.67 -19.04
CA GLY A 312 -1.68 1.33 -18.05
C GLY A 312 -3.04 1.81 -18.58
N HIS A 313 -3.38 1.50 -19.82
CA HIS A 313 -4.67 1.85 -20.39
C HIS A 313 -5.80 1.01 -19.77
N PRO A 314 -6.88 1.63 -19.25
CA PRO A 314 -8.03 0.85 -18.79
C PRO A 314 -8.70 0.12 -19.96
N LEU A 315 -9.29 -1.04 -19.66
CA LEU A 315 -10.04 -1.83 -20.64
C LEU A 315 -11.42 -1.26 -20.97
N VAL A 316 -11.77 -0.10 -20.41
CA VAL A 316 -13.09 0.54 -20.53
C VAL A 316 -12.92 1.97 -21.06
N PRO A 317 -13.74 2.40 -22.05
CA PRO A 317 -14.69 1.59 -22.82
C PRO A 317 -13.97 0.61 -23.76
N ILE A 318 -14.69 -0.40 -24.23
CA ILE A 318 -14.17 -1.46 -25.14
C ILE A 318 -13.54 -0.85 -26.39
N ASP A 319 -14.22 0.12 -27.01
CA ASP A 319 -13.80 0.74 -28.26
C ASP A 319 -12.95 1.97 -27.98
N ARG A 320 -11.69 1.74 -27.61
CA ARG A 320 -10.72 2.80 -27.36
C ARG A 320 -9.66 2.86 -28.46
N PRO A 321 -9.50 4.02 -29.13
CA PRO A 321 -8.43 4.23 -30.10
C PRO A 321 -7.05 3.97 -29.48
N PRO A 322 -6.09 3.36 -30.21
CA PRO A 322 -4.75 3.09 -29.69
C PRO A 322 -3.97 4.33 -29.22
N ASP A 323 -4.30 5.50 -29.75
CA ASP A 323 -3.69 6.81 -29.46
C ASP A 323 -4.43 7.60 -28.36
N ALA A 324 -5.50 7.05 -27.79
CA ALA A 324 -6.29 7.75 -26.78
C ALA A 324 -5.47 8.05 -25.51
N ALA A 325 -5.47 9.32 -25.09
CA ALA A 325 -4.74 9.78 -23.90
C ALA A 325 -5.14 8.95 -22.66
N PRO A 326 -4.17 8.50 -21.83
CA PRO A 326 -4.44 7.70 -20.63
C PRO A 326 -5.53 8.33 -19.77
N ARG A 327 -6.51 7.51 -19.34
CA ARG A 327 -7.62 7.97 -18.50
C ARG A 327 -7.74 7.17 -17.21
N ASN A 328 -8.28 7.83 -16.18
CA ASN A 328 -8.63 7.19 -14.92
C ASN A 328 -10.02 7.62 -14.38
N ASP A 329 -10.75 8.41 -15.15
CA ASP A 329 -12.07 8.96 -14.85
C ASP A 329 -13.21 8.09 -15.42
N PHE A 330 -12.98 6.79 -15.60
CA PHE A 330 -14.00 5.84 -16.07
C PHE A 330 -14.81 5.25 -14.91
N LEU A 331 -15.97 4.69 -15.22
CA LEU A 331 -16.82 3.96 -14.29
C LEU A 331 -17.30 2.65 -14.93
N TYR A 332 -17.75 1.71 -14.12
CA TYR A 332 -18.11 0.38 -14.62
C TYR A 332 -19.62 0.22 -14.83
N TYR A 333 -20.48 0.92 -14.08
CA TYR A 333 -21.93 0.67 -14.12
C TYR A 333 -22.53 0.87 -15.52
N PHE A 334 -22.16 1.95 -16.21
CA PHE A 334 -22.67 2.25 -17.56
C PHE A 334 -21.74 1.80 -18.69
N GLU A 335 -20.42 1.82 -18.46
CA GLU A 335 -19.44 1.52 -19.52
C GLU A 335 -19.14 0.00 -19.63
N ASP A 336 -19.31 -0.79 -18.55
CA ASP A 336 -18.98 -2.23 -18.55
C ASP A 336 -19.65 -3.01 -17.40
N ARG A 337 -20.98 -2.90 -17.25
CA ARG A 337 -21.73 -3.47 -16.12
C ARG A 337 -21.46 -4.96 -15.91
N PHE A 338 -21.37 -5.69 -17.01
CA PHE A 338 -21.27 -7.16 -17.02
C PHE A 338 -19.83 -7.67 -17.10
N GLY A 339 -18.81 -6.80 -17.13
CA GLY A 339 -17.41 -7.22 -17.15
C GLY A 339 -16.92 -7.79 -18.47
N MET A 340 -17.62 -7.52 -19.58
CA MET A 340 -17.23 -8.00 -20.90
C MET A 340 -15.92 -7.37 -21.39
N ALA A 341 -15.60 -6.17 -20.90
CA ALA A 341 -14.37 -5.47 -21.20
C ALA A 341 -13.30 -5.72 -20.12
N CYS A 342 -13.61 -5.33 -18.89
CA CYS A 342 -12.80 -5.46 -17.70
C CYS A 342 -13.46 -6.49 -16.79
N PRO A 343 -12.97 -7.74 -16.74
CA PRO A 343 -13.61 -8.80 -15.98
C PRO A 343 -13.96 -8.38 -14.55
N ILE A 344 -15.09 -8.86 -14.02
CA ILE A 344 -15.51 -8.55 -12.63
C ILE A 344 -14.42 -8.98 -11.64
N GLY A 345 -13.72 -10.07 -11.96
CA GLY A 345 -12.62 -10.58 -11.15
C GLY A 345 -11.29 -9.86 -11.31
N ALA A 346 -11.17 -8.88 -12.23
CA ALA A 346 -9.92 -8.19 -12.53
C ALA A 346 -9.41 -7.38 -11.33
N HIS A 347 -8.09 -7.32 -11.17
CA HIS A 347 -7.45 -6.76 -9.98
C HIS A 347 -7.91 -5.33 -9.65
N ILE A 348 -7.86 -4.41 -10.63
CA ILE A 348 -8.24 -3.01 -10.37
C ILE A 348 -9.74 -2.83 -10.12
N ARG A 349 -10.59 -3.75 -10.61
CA ARG A 349 -12.05 -3.73 -10.42
C ARG A 349 -12.43 -4.28 -9.05
N ARG A 350 -11.69 -5.25 -8.52
CA ARG A 350 -11.83 -5.70 -7.13
C ARG A 350 -11.28 -4.66 -6.15
N ALA A 351 -10.05 -4.19 -6.36
CA ALA A 351 -9.37 -3.27 -5.45
C ALA A 351 -10.02 -1.87 -5.40
N ASN A 352 -10.74 -1.48 -6.45
CA ASN A 352 -11.59 -0.30 -6.49
C ASN A 352 -12.80 -0.58 -7.37
N PRO A 353 -13.92 -1.05 -6.79
CA PRO A 353 -15.15 -1.37 -7.52
C PRO A 353 -15.84 -0.16 -8.14
N ARG A 354 -15.35 1.06 -7.84
CA ARG A 354 -15.94 2.33 -8.29
C ARG A 354 -17.43 2.37 -7.95
N ASP A 355 -18.30 2.24 -8.94
CA ASP A 355 -19.74 2.40 -8.86
C ASP A 355 -20.53 1.09 -8.99
N THR A 356 -19.91 -0.09 -8.76
CA THR A 356 -20.60 -1.38 -8.96
C THR A 356 -20.97 -2.15 -7.70
N VAL A 357 -20.40 -1.82 -6.53
CA VAL A 357 -20.71 -2.51 -5.27
C VAL A 357 -21.59 -1.63 -4.40
N GLY A 358 -22.91 -1.83 -4.53
CA GLY A 358 -23.94 -1.08 -3.82
C GLY A 358 -25.32 -1.23 -4.47
N PRO A 359 -26.36 -0.64 -3.86
CA PRO A 359 -27.73 -0.74 -4.39
C PRO A 359 -27.92 0.01 -5.71
N ASP A 360 -27.17 1.08 -5.94
CA ASP A 360 -27.17 1.92 -7.13
C ASP A 360 -25.77 2.51 -7.37
N ALA A 361 -25.52 3.04 -8.58
CA ALA A 361 -24.20 3.51 -9.00
C ALA A 361 -23.66 4.66 -8.14
N ASP A 362 -24.50 5.62 -7.76
CA ASP A 362 -24.07 6.79 -7.00
C ASP A 362 -23.79 6.43 -5.53
N THR A 363 -24.64 5.58 -4.93
CA THR A 363 -24.39 5.04 -3.60
C THR A 363 -23.14 4.18 -3.58
N ALA A 364 -22.95 3.29 -4.56
CA ALA A 364 -21.75 2.47 -4.69
C ALA A 364 -20.48 3.32 -4.82
N LEU A 365 -20.51 4.39 -5.62
CA LEU A 365 -19.38 5.29 -5.77
C LEU A 365 -19.03 6.00 -4.46
N ARG A 366 -20.03 6.45 -3.69
CA ARG A 366 -19.80 7.03 -2.36
C ARG A 366 -19.22 6.03 -1.38
N LEU A 367 -19.71 4.78 -1.37
CA LEU A 367 -19.18 3.73 -0.51
C LEU A 367 -17.74 3.39 -0.87
N SER A 368 -17.42 3.24 -2.15
CA SER A 368 -16.05 2.98 -2.61
C SER A 368 -15.06 4.06 -2.18
N LYS A 369 -15.48 5.33 -2.02
CA LYS A 369 -14.61 6.40 -1.50
C LYS A 369 -14.16 6.17 -0.06
N MET A 370 -15.01 5.59 0.79
CA MET A 370 -14.72 5.30 2.21
C MET A 370 -13.66 4.22 2.40
N HIS A 371 -13.31 3.52 1.32
CA HIS A 371 -12.42 2.37 1.34
C HIS A 371 -11.11 2.66 0.60
N ARG A 372 -10.95 3.87 0.03
CA ARG A 372 -9.78 4.21 -0.78
C ARG A 372 -8.53 4.20 0.07
N ILE A 373 -7.43 3.73 -0.49
CA ILE A 373 -6.09 3.82 0.12
C ILE A 373 -5.16 4.65 -0.77
N ILE A 374 -4.12 5.24 -0.17
CA ILE A 374 -3.04 5.89 -0.90
C ILE A 374 -1.86 4.91 -1.00
N ARG A 375 -1.50 4.48 -2.21
CA ARG A 375 -0.40 3.52 -2.40
C ARG A 375 0.93 4.25 -2.62
N ARG A 376 1.99 3.78 -1.96
CA ARG A 376 3.35 4.34 -2.01
C ARG A 376 4.44 3.26 -2.18
N GLY A 377 4.02 2.06 -2.57
CA GLY A 377 4.93 0.94 -2.72
C GLY A 377 5.91 1.10 -3.88
N ARG A 378 7.01 0.34 -3.82
CA ARG A 378 8.03 0.27 -4.86
C ARG A 378 8.47 -1.16 -5.11
N PRO A 379 8.72 -1.54 -6.38
CA PRO A 379 9.35 -2.81 -6.68
C PRO A 379 10.71 -2.96 -5.96
N TYR A 380 11.01 -4.16 -5.48
CA TYR A 380 12.33 -4.56 -4.97
C TYR A 380 12.88 -5.74 -5.78
N GLY A 381 14.19 -5.97 -5.67
CA GLY A 381 14.90 -7.02 -6.39
C GLY A 381 15.14 -6.70 -7.87
N GLU A 382 15.93 -7.52 -8.55
CA GLU A 382 16.25 -7.30 -9.96
C GLU A 382 15.13 -7.78 -10.89
N ARG A 383 15.02 -7.16 -12.07
CA ARG A 383 14.15 -7.64 -13.15
C ARG A 383 14.57 -9.06 -13.56
N VAL A 384 13.62 -9.83 -14.06
CA VAL A 384 13.96 -11.07 -14.78
C VAL A 384 14.74 -10.65 -16.04
N GLY A 385 16.01 -11.05 -16.14
CA GLY A 385 16.77 -10.92 -17.39
C GLY A 385 16.27 -11.92 -18.43
N VAL A 386 16.34 -11.55 -19.71
CA VAL A 386 15.92 -12.42 -20.83
C VAL A 386 16.86 -13.63 -21.02
N GLU A 387 18.07 -13.62 -20.42
CA GLU A 387 19.13 -14.60 -20.74
C GLU A 387 19.69 -15.44 -19.58
N LYS A 388 18.93 -15.70 -18.51
CA LYS A 388 19.33 -16.74 -17.53
C LYS A 388 18.17 -17.66 -17.18
N GLU A 389 17.68 -18.35 -18.19
CA GLU A 389 17.03 -19.64 -18.01
C GLU A 389 18.08 -20.63 -17.51
N ASN A 390 18.06 -20.93 -16.21
CA ASN A 390 18.63 -22.17 -15.72
C ASN A 390 17.62 -22.86 -14.82
N THR A 391 17.07 -23.92 -15.40
CA THR A 391 16.31 -25.02 -14.80
C THR A 391 17.00 -25.57 -13.55
N THR A 392 16.59 -25.11 -12.37
CA THR A 392 16.58 -25.88 -11.11
C THR A 392 15.67 -25.15 -10.12
N GLY A 393 14.85 -25.89 -9.37
CA GLY A 393 13.84 -25.34 -8.49
C GLY A 393 14.40 -24.46 -7.37
N LYS A 394 14.33 -23.13 -7.58
CA LYS A 394 13.93 -22.06 -6.63
C LYS A 394 14.32 -20.72 -7.25
N GLN A 395 13.36 -19.84 -7.58
CA GLN A 395 13.67 -18.40 -7.63
C GLN A 395 12.45 -17.47 -7.56
N ALA A 396 12.28 -16.82 -6.42
CA ALA A 396 11.83 -15.44 -6.35
C ALA A 396 12.58 -14.72 -5.21
N ALA A 397 13.09 -13.53 -5.51
CA ALA A 397 13.72 -12.57 -4.58
C ALA A 397 13.48 -11.14 -5.12
N ARG A 398 12.32 -10.97 -5.75
CA ARG A 398 11.85 -9.73 -6.36
C ARG A 398 10.37 -9.62 -6.08
N GLY A 399 9.87 -8.40 -6.06
CA GLY A 399 8.46 -8.18 -5.75
C GLY A 399 8.14 -6.73 -5.52
N MET A 400 7.14 -6.49 -4.69
CA MET A 400 6.66 -5.16 -4.31
C MET A 400 6.82 -4.95 -2.81
N ALA A 401 7.55 -3.91 -2.42
CA ALA A 401 7.45 -3.34 -1.08
C ALA A 401 6.18 -2.50 -1.06
N PHE A 402 5.04 -3.15 -0.82
CA PHE A 402 3.73 -2.52 -0.86
C PHE A 402 3.56 -1.62 0.37
N ILE A 403 3.18 -0.37 0.12
CA ILE A 403 2.86 0.61 1.16
C ILE A 403 1.48 1.18 0.86
N ALA A 404 0.61 1.19 1.86
CA ALA A 404 -0.68 1.87 1.82
C ALA A 404 -0.87 2.79 3.02
N LEU A 405 -1.33 4.01 2.78
CA LEU A 405 -1.71 4.97 3.82
C LEU A 405 -3.24 5.05 3.92
N ASN A 406 -3.74 5.02 5.16
CA ASN A 406 -5.15 5.04 5.51
C ASN A 406 -5.37 5.59 6.93
N ALA A 407 -6.57 6.09 7.22
CA ALA A 407 -6.96 6.53 8.57
C ALA A 407 -7.76 5.45 9.34
N ASP A 408 -8.31 4.46 8.65
CA ASP A 408 -9.08 3.34 9.17
C ASP A 408 -8.55 2.03 8.53
N ILE A 409 -7.66 1.32 9.24
CA ILE A 409 -7.05 0.08 8.74
C ILE A 409 -8.13 -0.96 8.40
N ALA A 410 -9.10 -1.15 9.31
CA ALA A 410 -10.18 -2.10 9.16
C ALA A 410 -11.08 -1.74 7.98
N GLY A 411 -11.55 -0.50 7.94
CA GLY A 411 -12.47 0.01 6.92
C GLY A 411 -11.83 0.20 5.54
N GLN A 412 -10.50 0.24 5.43
CA GLN A 412 -9.80 0.49 4.17
C GLN A 412 -8.97 -0.72 3.75
N PHE A 413 -7.75 -0.87 4.28
CA PHE A 413 -6.82 -1.92 3.81
C PHE A 413 -7.36 -3.33 4.05
N GLU A 414 -7.79 -3.64 5.28
CA GLU A 414 -8.29 -4.99 5.60
C GLU A 414 -9.60 -5.29 4.89
N MET A 415 -10.51 -4.31 4.79
CA MET A 415 -11.76 -4.47 4.03
C MET A 415 -11.48 -4.77 2.55
N ILE A 416 -10.57 -4.03 1.90
CA ILE A 416 -10.18 -4.30 0.50
C ILE A 416 -9.65 -5.74 0.40
N GLN A 417 -8.67 -6.10 1.24
CA GLN A 417 -8.03 -7.41 1.16
C GLN A 417 -9.04 -8.55 1.41
N HIS A 418 -9.77 -8.49 2.51
CA HIS A 418 -10.71 -9.54 2.91
C HIS A 418 -11.95 -9.59 2.02
N SER A 419 -12.66 -8.47 1.92
CA SER A 419 -14.04 -8.44 1.42
C SER A 419 -14.12 -8.29 -0.08
N TRP A 420 -13.06 -7.80 -0.72
CA TRP A 420 -13.00 -7.62 -2.18
C TRP A 420 -12.00 -8.55 -2.86
N LEU A 421 -10.73 -8.59 -2.41
CA LEU A 421 -9.71 -9.39 -3.08
C LEU A 421 -9.87 -10.90 -2.77
N ASN A 422 -10.05 -11.25 -1.50
CA ASN A 422 -10.15 -12.65 -1.06
C ASN A 422 -11.56 -13.24 -1.25
N ASN A 423 -12.57 -12.40 -1.50
CA ASN A 423 -13.95 -12.84 -1.66
C ASN A 423 -14.18 -13.57 -2.98
N THR A 424 -14.49 -14.86 -2.90
CA THR A 424 -14.75 -15.74 -4.05
C THR A 424 -16.02 -15.40 -4.82
N HIS A 425 -16.94 -14.64 -4.21
CA HIS A 425 -18.23 -14.25 -4.77
C HIS A 425 -18.35 -12.74 -5.03
N PHE A 426 -17.21 -12.06 -5.10
CA PHE A 426 -17.16 -10.61 -5.31
C PHE A 426 -17.94 -10.19 -6.56
N GLY A 427 -18.77 -9.14 -6.44
CA GLY A 427 -19.46 -8.56 -7.59
C GLY A 427 -20.43 -9.51 -8.31
N GLY A 428 -20.91 -10.56 -7.65
CA GLY A 428 -21.81 -11.56 -8.24
C GLY A 428 -21.09 -12.69 -8.98
N LEU A 429 -19.78 -12.84 -8.80
CA LEU A 429 -19.04 -14.02 -9.27
C LEU A 429 -19.54 -15.28 -8.54
N TYR A 430 -19.49 -16.41 -9.25
CA TYR A 430 -19.79 -17.72 -8.67
C TYR A 430 -18.60 -18.27 -7.87
N ALA A 431 -17.39 -18.04 -8.36
CA ALA A 431 -16.15 -18.46 -7.72
C ALA A 431 -14.97 -17.60 -8.20
N GLY A 432 -13.85 -17.71 -7.49
CA GLY A 432 -12.57 -17.13 -7.86
C GLY A 432 -12.17 -15.92 -7.02
N THR A 433 -10.90 -15.87 -6.62
CA THR A 433 -10.32 -14.73 -5.91
C THR A 433 -9.62 -13.75 -6.86
N ASP A 434 -9.01 -12.69 -6.32
CA ASP A 434 -8.17 -11.79 -7.10
C ASP A 434 -6.97 -12.51 -7.75
N PRO A 435 -6.70 -12.32 -9.06
CA PRO A 435 -5.59 -13.00 -9.75
C PRO A 435 -4.19 -12.66 -9.22
N PHE A 436 -4.01 -11.47 -8.64
CA PHE A 436 -2.77 -10.95 -8.07
C PHE A 436 -2.73 -11.06 -6.54
N GLY A 437 -3.83 -11.48 -5.91
CA GLY A 437 -3.90 -11.80 -4.49
C GLY A 437 -3.03 -12.99 -4.12
N HIS A 438 -2.42 -12.91 -2.94
CA HIS A 438 -1.64 -14.00 -2.34
C HIS A 438 -2.52 -15.10 -1.74
N PHE A 439 -3.80 -14.79 -1.46
CA PHE A 439 -4.78 -15.76 -0.96
C PHE A 439 -5.28 -16.64 -2.10
N SER A 440 -5.51 -17.93 -1.80
CA SER A 440 -6.19 -18.89 -2.68
C SER A 440 -6.94 -19.91 -1.82
N CYS A 441 -8.04 -20.43 -2.34
CA CYS A 441 -8.77 -21.56 -1.75
C CYS A 441 -8.63 -22.83 -2.60
N ALA A 442 -9.07 -23.97 -2.08
CA ALA A 442 -9.14 -25.20 -2.87
C ALA A 442 -10.08 -25.01 -4.07
N GLY A 443 -9.62 -25.38 -5.27
CA GLY A 443 -10.38 -25.20 -6.51
C GLY A 443 -10.54 -23.73 -6.94
N ASP A 444 -9.63 -22.85 -6.55
CA ASP A 444 -9.67 -21.45 -6.95
C ASP A 444 -9.53 -21.28 -8.47
N VAL A 445 -10.24 -20.29 -9.00
CA VAL A 445 -10.38 -20.03 -10.44
C VAL A 445 -10.21 -18.55 -10.75
N VAL A 446 -9.77 -18.27 -11.98
CA VAL A 446 -9.95 -16.97 -12.62
C VAL A 446 -11.20 -17.04 -13.49
N ALA A 447 -12.14 -16.13 -13.25
CA ALA A 447 -13.32 -15.94 -14.09
C ALA A 447 -13.11 -14.81 -15.09
N ILE A 448 -13.21 -15.12 -16.39
CA ILE A 448 -13.18 -14.13 -17.49
C ILE A 448 -14.56 -14.15 -18.16
N GLN A 449 -15.26 -13.02 -18.15
CA GLN A 449 -16.60 -12.91 -18.72
C GLN A 449 -16.55 -13.01 -20.25
N ASP A 450 -17.42 -13.86 -20.80
CA ASP A 450 -17.54 -14.09 -22.24
C ASP A 450 -18.93 -14.61 -22.60
N ARG A 451 -19.24 -14.72 -23.90
CA ARG A 451 -20.50 -15.27 -24.42
C ARG A 451 -20.27 -16.49 -25.31
N PRO A 452 -21.12 -17.53 -25.23
CA PRO A 452 -22.34 -17.63 -24.42
C PRO A 452 -22.07 -17.91 -22.93
N THR A 453 -20.86 -18.32 -22.56
CA THR A 453 -20.50 -18.70 -21.19
C THR A 453 -19.16 -18.10 -20.77
N ASN A 454 -19.04 -17.73 -19.50
CA ASN A 454 -17.78 -17.27 -18.91
C ASN A 454 -16.73 -18.39 -18.90
N HIS A 455 -15.47 -18.02 -19.11
CA HIS A 455 -14.33 -18.92 -18.92
C HIS A 455 -13.98 -19.00 -17.44
N HIS A 456 -13.87 -20.22 -16.92
CA HIS A 456 -13.36 -20.51 -15.59
C HIS A 456 -12.06 -21.29 -15.73
N VAL A 457 -10.96 -20.65 -15.36
CA VAL A 457 -9.61 -21.17 -15.54
C VAL A 457 -9.01 -21.43 -14.16
N ASP A 458 -8.67 -22.68 -13.89
CA ASP A 458 -8.11 -23.08 -12.60
C ASP A 458 -6.82 -22.31 -12.31
N ARG A 459 -6.75 -21.69 -11.14
CA ARG A 459 -5.55 -21.02 -10.63
C ARG A 459 -4.97 -21.89 -9.53
N PRO A 460 -4.06 -22.83 -9.87
CA PRO A 460 -3.62 -23.85 -8.92
C PRO A 460 -2.82 -23.28 -7.75
N ARG A 461 -2.20 -22.10 -7.93
CA ARG A 461 -1.48 -21.39 -6.86
C ARG A 461 -1.46 -19.87 -7.08
N PRO A 462 -1.27 -19.09 -6.01
CA PRO A 462 -0.95 -17.67 -6.10
C PRO A 462 0.39 -17.40 -6.78
N PHE A 463 0.48 -16.25 -7.47
CA PHE A 463 1.72 -15.72 -8.05
C PHE A 463 2.43 -14.73 -7.12
N VAL A 464 1.77 -14.36 -6.01
CA VAL A 464 2.29 -13.45 -5.01
C VAL A 464 2.37 -14.17 -3.67
N ARG A 465 3.47 -13.96 -2.94
CA ARG A 465 3.68 -14.50 -1.60
C ARG A 465 4.09 -13.40 -0.63
N VAL A 466 3.59 -13.50 0.60
CA VAL A 466 3.89 -12.53 1.65
C VAL A 466 5.15 -12.96 2.38
N ARG A 467 6.14 -12.08 2.42
CA ARG A 467 7.44 -12.31 3.08
C ARG A 467 7.61 -11.51 4.36
N GLY A 468 6.74 -10.55 4.62
CA GLY A 468 6.76 -9.80 5.85
C GLY A 468 5.80 -8.63 5.80
N GLY A 469 5.47 -8.10 6.96
CA GLY A 469 4.60 -6.95 7.05
C GLY A 469 4.36 -6.51 8.48
N ALA A 470 3.92 -5.26 8.61
CA ALA A 470 3.51 -4.69 9.87
C ALA A 470 2.58 -3.50 9.62
N TYR A 471 1.82 -3.16 10.66
CA TYR A 471 1.09 -1.90 10.73
C TYR A 471 1.91 -0.90 11.52
N PHE A 472 2.03 0.30 10.96
CA PHE A 472 2.73 1.41 11.57
C PHE A 472 1.79 2.60 11.66
N PHE A 473 2.12 3.51 12.55
CA PHE A 473 1.62 4.86 12.63
C PHE A 473 2.70 5.79 12.11
N LEU A 474 2.38 6.57 11.07
CA LEU A 474 3.23 7.62 10.53
C LEU A 474 2.76 8.94 11.17
N PRO A 475 3.43 9.43 12.24
CA PRO A 475 3.00 10.59 13.01
C PRO A 475 3.17 11.91 12.25
N GLY A 476 2.46 12.94 12.68
CA GLY A 476 2.81 14.32 12.37
C GLY A 476 4.18 14.71 12.94
N ILE A 477 4.82 15.75 12.41
CA ILE A 477 6.16 16.19 12.84
C ILE A 477 6.15 16.68 14.30
N GLU A 478 5.12 17.43 14.72
CA GLU A 478 4.94 17.87 16.10
C GLU A 478 4.63 16.69 17.03
N ALA A 479 3.93 15.66 16.55
CA ALA A 479 3.74 14.43 17.30
C ALA A 479 5.07 13.71 17.57
N VAL A 480 5.99 13.65 16.60
CA VAL A 480 7.36 13.13 16.82
C VAL A 480 8.10 13.95 17.88
N ARG A 481 7.96 15.29 17.87
CA ARG A 481 8.55 16.15 18.90
C ARG A 481 7.95 15.93 20.27
N ALA A 482 6.65 15.67 20.36
CA ALA A 482 5.95 15.36 21.61
C ALA A 482 6.41 14.00 22.16
N LEU A 483 6.53 12.98 21.31
CA LEU A 483 7.07 11.65 21.68
C LEU A 483 8.52 11.71 22.13
N ALA A 484 9.27 12.73 21.69
CA ALA A 484 10.65 12.97 22.04
C ALA A 484 10.84 13.80 23.32
N ARG A 485 9.79 14.12 24.08
CA ARG A 485 9.89 14.93 25.31
C ARG A 485 10.30 14.11 26.53
#